data_AF-A0A5C8SM84-F1
#
_entry.id   AF-A0A5C8SM84-F1
#
_cell.length_a   1.000
_cell.length_b   1.000
_cell.length_c   1.000
_cell.angle_alpha   90.00
_cell.angle_beta   90.00
_cell.angle_gamma   90.00
#
_symmetry.space_group_name_H-M   'P 1'
#
loop_
_entity.id
_entity.type
_entity.pdbx_description
1 polymer ?
#
loop_
_entity_poly.entity_id
_entity_poly.type
_entity_poly.pdbx_seq_one_letter_code
_entity_poly.pdbx_strand_id
1 'polypeptide(L)' 'MIMEVIRQGSRARTTGRPRDACPYPADSRERRAWFEGFDGSAWNPGTRVPHPAVAIRSVAMARDAAGAPSHASAFA' A
#
# COMPACT_ATOMS: atom_id res chain seq x y z
N MET A 1 6.29 -4.90 -20.53
CA MET A 1 6.88 -5.16 -19.19
C MET A 1 5.76 -5.45 -18.19
N ILE A 2 6.00 -6.24 -17.14
CA ILE A 2 4.96 -6.64 -16.18
C ILE A 2 4.26 -5.46 -15.48
N MET A 3 4.98 -4.37 -15.25
CA MET A 3 4.38 -3.18 -14.63
C MET A 3 3.28 -2.55 -15.50
N GLU A 4 3.38 -2.63 -16.83
CA GLU A 4 2.31 -2.17 -17.74
C GLU A 4 1.04 -3.01 -17.59
N VAL A 5 1.20 -4.31 -17.33
CA VAL A 5 0.09 -5.25 -17.16
C VAL A 5 -0.66 -5.00 -15.85
N ILE A 6 0.08 -4.70 -14.77
CA ILE A 6 -0.46 -4.27 -13.48
C ILE A 6 -1.27 -2.96 -13.67
N ARG A 7 -0.67 -1.96 -14.34
CA ARG A 7 -1.33 -0.67 -14.62
C ARG A 7 -2.61 -0.86 -15.44
N GLN A 8 -2.60 -1.78 -16.39
CA GLN A 8 -3.77 -2.12 -17.20
C GLN A 8 -4.90 -2.72 -16.35
N GLY A 9 -4.59 -3.62 -15.41
CA GLY A 9 -5.57 -4.17 -14.46
C GLY A 9 -6.19 -3.12 -13.54
N SER A 10 -5.36 -2.22 -13.01
CA SER A 10 -5.80 -1.08 -12.18
C SER A 10 -6.74 -0.14 -12.94
N ARG A 11 -6.43 0.16 -14.21
CA ARG A 11 -7.30 0.96 -15.08
C ARG A 11 -8.62 0.24 -15.34
N ALA A 12 -8.61 -1.06 -15.59
CA ALA A 12 -9.83 -1.84 -15.80
C ALA A 12 -10.80 -1.73 -14.60
N ARG A 13 -10.31 -1.83 -13.36
CA ARG A 13 -11.12 -1.57 -12.16
C ARG A 13 -11.69 -0.15 -12.16
N THR A 14 -10.83 0.84 -12.40
CA THR A 14 -11.20 2.27 -12.36
C THR A 14 -12.23 2.65 -13.42
N THR A 15 -12.18 2.00 -14.58
CA THR A 15 -13.13 2.21 -15.69
C THR A 15 -14.40 1.35 -15.57
N GLY A 16 -14.56 0.56 -14.50
CA GLY A 16 -15.73 -0.32 -14.31
C GLY A 16 -15.75 -1.56 -15.21
N ARG A 17 -14.60 -1.95 -15.77
CA ARG A 17 -14.48 -3.17 -16.59
C ARG A 17 -14.51 -4.39 -15.66
N PRO A 18 -15.23 -5.48 -16.01
CA PRO A 18 -15.29 -6.67 -15.18
C PRO A 18 -13.94 -7.40 -15.12
N ARG A 19 -13.71 -8.14 -14.02
CA ARG A 19 -12.50 -8.95 -13.78
C ARG A 19 -12.28 -10.02 -14.85
N ASP A 20 -13.37 -10.52 -15.45
CA ASP A 20 -13.34 -11.54 -16.51
C ASP A 20 -12.89 -11.00 -17.88
N ALA A 21 -12.79 -9.67 -18.05
CA ALA A 21 -12.27 -9.05 -19.26
C ALA A 21 -10.74 -9.11 -19.40
N CYS A 22 -10.08 -9.96 -18.59
CA CYS A 22 -8.64 -10.16 -18.63
C CYS A 22 -8.22 -10.78 -19.98
N PRO A 23 -7.37 -10.10 -20.78
CA PRO A 23 -7.02 -10.58 -22.13
C PRO A 23 -5.90 -11.63 -22.13
N TYR A 24 -5.39 -12.03 -20.96
CA TYR A 24 -4.21 -12.90 -20.83
C TYR A 24 -4.58 -14.37 -20.58
N PRO A 25 -3.81 -15.34 -21.12
CA PRO A 25 -4.04 -16.77 -20.88
C PRO A 25 -3.96 -17.15 -19.40
N ALA A 26 -4.64 -18.24 -19.01
CA ALA A 26 -4.78 -18.67 -17.61
C ALA A 26 -3.45 -18.82 -16.86
N ASP A 27 -2.47 -19.48 -17.47
CA ASP A 27 -1.17 -19.79 -16.84
C ASP A 27 -0.11 -18.69 -16.96
N SER A 28 -0.40 -17.62 -17.69
CA SER A 28 0.56 -16.56 -17.96
C SER A 28 0.87 -15.73 -16.71
N ARG A 29 2.14 -15.37 -16.52
CA ARG A 29 2.54 -14.43 -15.45
C ARG A 29 1.85 -13.07 -15.61
N GLU A 30 1.52 -12.71 -16.85
CA GLU A 30 0.77 -11.52 -17.21
C GLU A 30 -0.64 -11.53 -16.62
N ARG A 31 -1.32 -12.68 -16.59
CA ARG A 31 -2.67 -12.77 -16.00
C ARG A 31 -2.64 -12.52 -14.50
N ARG A 32 -1.65 -13.10 -13.80
CA ARG A 32 -1.42 -12.84 -12.37
C ARG A 32 -1.18 -11.36 -12.11
N ALA A 33 -0.25 -10.75 -12.86
CA ALA A 33 0.04 -9.32 -12.78
C ALA A 33 -1.19 -8.43 -13.06
N TRP A 34 -2.04 -8.81 -14.02
CA TRP A 34 -3.25 -8.06 -14.32
C TRP A 34 -4.25 -8.11 -13.15
N PHE A 35 -4.43 -9.28 -12.53
CA PHE A 35 -5.27 -9.42 -11.35
C PHE A 35 -4.70 -8.68 -10.14
N GLU A 36 -3.39 -8.69 -9.92
CA GLU A 36 -2.76 -7.92 -8.84
C GLU A 36 -3.08 -6.41 -8.96
N GLY A 37 -3.05 -5.88 -10.19
CA GLY A 37 -3.45 -4.50 -10.48
C GLY A 37 -4.95 -4.26 -10.32
N PHE A 38 -5.79 -5.21 -10.75
CA PHE A 38 -7.26 -5.13 -10.64
C PHE A 38 -7.71 -5.18 -9.17
N ASP A 39 -7.21 -6.14 -8.41
CA ASP A 39 -7.53 -6.35 -6.99
C ASP A 39 -6.87 -5.26 -6.11
N GLY A 40 -5.93 -4.48 -6.65
CA GLY A 40 -5.22 -3.43 -5.93
C GLY A 40 -4.17 -3.96 -4.95
N SER A 41 -3.82 -5.24 -5.06
CA SER A 41 -2.77 -5.89 -4.26
C SER A 41 -1.37 -5.46 -4.73
N ALA A 42 -1.23 -5.11 -6.02
CA ALA A 42 -0.03 -4.45 -6.51
C ALA A 42 -0.12 -2.94 -6.25
N TRP A 43 0.69 -2.48 -5.29
CA TRP A 43 1.12 -1.11 -5.05
C TRP A 43 0.13 -0.01 -5.50
N ASN A 44 -0.69 0.47 -4.57
CA ASN A 44 -1.56 1.62 -4.83
C ASN A 44 -0.71 2.89 -5.05
N PRO A 45 -0.72 3.51 -6.23
CA PRO A 45 0.05 4.73 -6.50
C PRO A 45 -0.41 5.94 -5.67
N GLY A 46 -1.59 5.88 -5.05
CA GLY A 46 -2.06 6.85 -4.07
C GLY A 46 -1.56 6.60 -2.63
N THR A 47 -0.97 5.44 -2.35
CA THR A 47 -0.36 5.17 -1.05
C THR A 47 0.97 5.93 -0.97
N ARG A 48 0.92 7.12 -0.39
CA ARG A 48 2.11 7.89 -0.04
C ARG A 48 2.89 7.10 1.01
N VAL A 49 3.93 6.41 0.59
CA VAL A 49 4.88 5.80 1.51
C VAL A 49 5.77 6.94 2.02
N PRO A 50 5.77 7.24 3.33
CA PRO A 50 6.63 8.28 3.87
C PRO A 50 8.09 7.91 3.61
N HIS A 51 8.91 8.92 3.27
CA HIS A 51 10.34 8.74 3.07
C HIS A 51 10.95 8.03 4.29
N PRO A 52 11.86 7.06 4.13
CA PRO A 52 12.37 6.23 5.23
C PRO A 52 12.92 7.06 6.40
N ALA A 53 13.62 8.17 6.12
CA ALA A 53 14.09 9.09 7.18
C ALA A 53 12.97 9.70 8.04
N VAL A 54 11.79 9.94 7.45
CA VAL A 54 10.61 10.45 8.16
C VAL A 54 9.94 9.33 8.96
N ALA A 55 9.85 8.13 8.40
CA ALA A 55 9.29 6.96 9.08
C ALA A 55 10.11 6.52 10.30
N ILE A 56 11.45 6.59 10.23
CA ILE A 56 12.33 6.24 11.36
C ILE A 56 12.16 7.25 12.50
N ARG A 57 12.03 8.55 12.17
CA ARG A 57 11.82 9.61 13.17
C ARG A 57 10.46 9.48 13.87
N SER A 58 9.38 9.14 13.16
CA SER A 58 8.07 8.94 13.78
C SER A 58 8.02 7.72 14.69
N VAL A 59 8.73 6.64 14.35
CA VAL A 59 8.89 5.47 15.24
C VAL A 59 9.70 5.82 16.50
N ALA A 60 10.74 6.64 16.38
CA ALA A 60 11.51 7.10 17.54
C ALA A 60 10.65 7.97 18.48
N MET A 61 9.93 8.96 17.94
CA MET A 61 9.05 9.85 18.71
C MET A 61 7.90 9.09 19.41
N ALA A 62 7.34 8.06 18.76
CA ALA A 62 6.32 7.21 19.37
C ALA A 62 6.85 6.39 20.56
N ARG A 63 8.13 6.01 20.54
CA ARG A 63 8.78 5.33 21.66
C ARG A 63 9.06 6.28 22.82
N ASP A 64 9.47 7.52 22.52
CA ASP A 64 9.71 8.55 23.55
C ASP A 64 8.40 8.94 24.27
N ALA A 65 7.29 9.03 23.55
CA ALA A 65 5.98 9.31 24.15
C ALA A 65 5.46 8.19 25.07
N ALA A 66 5.83 6.94 24.80
CA ALA A 66 5.48 5.79 25.63
C ALA A 66 6.38 5.64 26.88
N GLY A 67 7.44 6.46 27.00
CA GLY A 67 8.44 6.37 28.06
C GLY A 67 8.35 7.44 29.15
N ALA A 68 7.34 8.33 29.15
CA ALA A 68 7.23 9.38 30.16
C ALA A 68 6.46 8.88 31.43
N PRO A 69 7.13 8.67 32.58
CA PRO A 69 6.41 8.45 33.84
C PRO A 69 5.79 9.76 34.32
N SER A 70 4.47 9.75 34.50
CA SER A 70 3.71 10.86 35.09
C SER A 70 4.04 10.99 36.59
N HIS A 71 5.04 11.78 36.93
CA HIS A 71 5.22 12.26 38.30
C HIS A 71 4.28 13.44 38.57
N ALA A 72 3.04 13.15 38.93
CA ALA A 72 2.17 14.11 39.59
C ALA A 72 2.28 13.91 41.11
N SER A 73 3.25 14.58 41.75
CA SER A 73 3.22 14.79 43.20
C SER A 73 2.23 15.91 43.50
N ALA A 74 1.05 15.54 43.99
CA ALA A 74 0.11 16.46 44.60
C ALA A 74 0.66 16.90 45.97
N PHE A 75 0.88 18.21 46.13
CA PHE A 75 1.13 18.83 47.43
C PHE A 75 -0.14 18.72 48.29
N ALA A 76 0.01 18.25 49.53
CA ALA A 76 -0.99 18.24 50.58
C ALA A 76 -0.67 19.31 51.62
#